data_AF-A0A370DSM4-F1
#
_entry.id   AF-A0A370DSM4-F1
#
_cell.length_a   1.000
_cell.length_b   1.000
_cell.length_c   1.000
_cell.angle_alpha   90.00
_cell.angle_beta   90.00
_cell.angle_gamma   90.00
#
_symmetry.space_group_name_H-M   'P 1'
#
loop_
_entity.id
_entity.type
_entity.pdbx_description
1 polymer ?
#
loop_
_entity_poly.entity_id
_entity_poly.type
_entity_poly.pdbx_seq_one_letter_code
_entity_poly.pdbx_strand_id
1 'polypeptide(L)' 'MKWAFSEAAVLFLRKNPEAQAWLEKKSNQHNKAKALTILAHKLGRAVFFMLKRKVTFNQEQFLSG' A
#
# COMPACT_ATOMS: atom_id res chain seq x y z
N MET A 1 10.32 11.87 6.17
CA MET A 1 9.89 10.76 5.28
C MET A 1 8.38 10.44 5.36
N LYS A 2 7.47 11.38 5.70
CA LYS A 2 6.01 11.09 5.68
C LYS A 2 5.36 11.40 4.33
N TRP A 3 5.79 12.48 3.68
CA TRP A 3 5.17 12.98 2.46
C TRP A 3 5.25 12.00 1.27
N ALA A 4 6.44 11.46 0.99
CA ALA A 4 6.65 10.59 -0.18
C ALA A 4 5.80 9.30 -0.15
N PHE A 5 5.66 8.65 1.01
CA PHE A 5 4.90 7.39 1.10
C PHE A 5 3.39 7.62 1.17
N SER A 6 2.94 8.75 1.71
CA SER A 6 1.53 9.14 1.64
C SER A 6 1.11 9.40 0.20
N GLU A 7 1.93 10.11 -0.58
CA GLU A 7 1.66 10.36 -2.00
C GLU A 7 1.76 9.07 -2.83
N ALA A 8 2.76 8.23 -2.57
CA ALA A 8 2.88 6.91 -3.20
C ALA A 8 1.67 6.01 -2.93
N ALA A 9 1.08 6.07 -1.73
CA ALA A 9 -0.14 5.34 -1.42
C ALA A 9 -1.34 5.81 -2.26
N VAL A 10 -1.49 7.11 -2.47
CA VAL A 10 -2.56 7.67 -3.32
C VAL A 10 -2.31 7.34 -4.79
N LEU A 11 -1.06 7.43 -5.26
CA LEU A 11 -0.68 7.06 -6.63
C LEU A 11 -0.90 5.56 -6.89
N PHE A 12 -0.60 4.70 -5.91
CA PHE A 12 -0.83 3.26 -6.01
C PHE A 12 -2.32 2.90 -6.19
N LEU A 13 -3.21 3.67 -5.56
CA LEU A 13 -4.65 3.51 -5.70
C LEU A 13 -5.18 4.05 -7.04
N ARG A 14 -4.43 4.95 -7.70
CA ARG A 14 -4.84 5.56 -8.96
C ARG A 14 -4.70 4.52 -10.08
N LYS A 15 -5.83 4.14 -10.66
CA LYS A 15 -5.97 3.07 -11.69
C LYS A 15 -5.76 1.63 -11.20
N ASN A 16 -5.91 1.36 -9.90
CA ASN A 16 -5.83 0.00 -9.37
C ASN A 16 -7.11 -0.39 -8.60
N PRO A 17 -8.09 -1.05 -9.27
CA PRO A 17 -9.36 -1.40 -8.65
C PRO A 17 -9.21 -2.43 -7.52
N GLU A 18 -8.24 -3.34 -7.61
CA GLU A 18 -7.97 -4.33 -6.56
C GLU A 18 -7.43 -3.67 -5.29
N ALA A 19 -6.51 -2.72 -5.44
CA ALA A 19 -5.99 -1.94 -4.32
C ALA A 19 -7.08 -1.06 -3.69
N GLN A 20 -8.00 -0.52 -4.49
CA GLN A 20 -9.16 0.22 -3.99
C GLN A 20 -10.08 -0.68 -3.18
N ALA A 21 -10.45 -1.87 -3.68
CA ALA A 21 -11.26 -2.83 -2.95
C ALA A 21 -10.58 -3.29 -1.64
N TRP A 22 -9.25 -3.47 -1.65
CA TRP A 22 -8.49 -3.75 -0.42
C TRP A 22 -8.58 -2.60 0.58
N LEU A 23 -8.42 -1.36 0.11
CA LEU A 23 -8.53 -0.17 0.95
C LEU A 23 -9.94 -0.01 1.52
N GLU A 24 -10.99 -0.28 0.74
CA GLU A 24 -12.38 -0.22 1.20
C GLU A 24 -12.65 -1.24 2.30
N LYS A 25 -12.20 -2.49 2.11
CA LYS A 25 -12.27 -3.53 3.16
C LYS A 25 -11.55 -3.09 4.44
N LYS A 26 -10.38 -2.44 4.33
CA LYS A 26 -9.62 -1.96 5.49
C LYS A 26 -10.19 -0.68 6.10
N SER A 27 -10.81 0.17 5.29
CA SER A 27 -11.51 1.38 5.72
C SER A 27 -12.73 1.03 6.56
N ASN A 28 -13.44 -0.04 6.22
CA ASN A 28 -14.56 -0.56 7.04
C ASN A 28 -14.10 -1.02 8.43
N GLN A 29 -12.84 -1.41 8.62
CA GLN A 29 -12.30 -1.86 9.91
C GLN A 29 -11.69 -0.72 10.74
N HIS A 30 -11.04 0.27 10.11
CA HIS A 30 -10.16 1.22 10.83
C HIS A 30 -10.35 2.69 10.46
N ASN A 31 -11.36 3.04 9.65
CA ASN A 31 -11.54 4.35 9.02
C ASN A 31 -10.51 4.64 7.90
N LYS A 32 -10.93 5.46 6.93
CA LYS A 32 -10.18 5.74 5.71
C LYS A 32 -8.77 6.29 5.94
N ALA A 33 -8.62 7.23 6.88
CA ALA A 33 -7.31 7.84 7.18
C ALA A 33 -6.29 6.83 7.73
N LYS A 34 -6.76 5.92 8.60
CA LYS A 34 -5.90 4.87 9.18
C LYS A 34 -5.58 3.80 8.15
N ALA A 35 -6.54 3.43 7.29
CA ALA A 35 -6.31 2.52 6.18
C ALA A 35 -5.23 3.04 5.22
N LEU A 36 -5.24 4.33 4.88
CA LEU A 36 -4.18 4.97 4.08
C LEU A 36 -2.82 4.96 4.78
N THR A 37 -2.79 5.18 6.09
CA THR A 37 -1.54 5.14 6.87
C THR A 37 -0.95 3.72 6.90
N ILE A 38 -1.80 2.71 7.05
CA ILE A 38 -1.40 1.29 6.96
C ILE A 38 -0.86 0.97 5.57
N LEU A 39 -1.53 1.45 4.51
CA LEU A 39 -1.08 1.26 3.13
C LEU A 39 0.29 1.88 2.88
N ALA A 40 0.50 3.13 3.30
CA ALA A 40 1.78 3.82 3.18
C ALA A 40 2.91 3.09 3.92
N HIS A 41 2.63 2.59 5.13
CA HIS A 41 3.60 1.80 5.89
C HIS A 41 3.91 0.45 5.23
N LYS A 42 2.89 -0.23 4.68
CA LYS A 42 3.04 -1.48 3.94
C LYS A 42 3.88 -1.28 2.69
N LEU A 43 3.65 -0.19 1.95
CA LEU A 43 4.47 0.20 0.80
C LEU A 43 5.92 0.45 1.19
N GLY A 44 6.18 1.15 2.30
CA GLY A 44 7.54 1.36 2.79
C GLY A 44 8.29 0.04 3.05
N ARG A 45 7.63 -0.94 3.70
CA ARG A 45 8.20 -2.27 3.92
C ARG A 45 8.41 -3.03 2.61
N ALA A 46 7.45 -2.97 1.69
CA ALA A 46 7.55 -3.64 0.40
C ALA A 46 8.74 -3.12 -0.41
N VAL A 47 8.90 -1.80 -0.52
CA VAL A 47 10.04 -1.16 -1.19
C VAL A 47 11.36 -1.56 -0.53
N PHE A 48 11.43 -1.56 0.80
CA PHE A 48 12.64 -2.00 1.51
C PHE A 48 13.02 -3.44 1.17
N PHE A 49 12.06 -4.38 1.17
CA PHE A 49 12.33 -5.78 0.83
C PHE A 49 12.67 -5.96 -0.64
N MET A 50 12.01 -5.24 -1.56
CA MET A 50 12.31 -5.26 -2.98
C MET A 50 13.77 -4.85 -3.23
N LEU A 51 14.21 -3.74 -2.64
CA LEU A 51 15.57 -3.25 -2.78
C LEU A 51 16.58 -4.20 -2.13
N LYS A 52 16.29 -4.69 -0.92
CA LYS A 52 17.19 -5.59 -0.19
C LYS A 52 17.38 -6.93 -0.90
N ARG A 53 16.32 -7.49 -1.47
CA ARG A 53 16.32 -8.82 -2.10
C ARG A 53 16.49 -8.76 -3.62
N LYS A 54 16.55 -7.55 -4.20
CA LYS A 54 16.56 -7.30 -5.65
C LYS A 54 15.43 -8.02 -6.40
N VAL A 55 14.24 -7.99 -5.81
CA VAL A 55 13.03 -8.60 -6.38
C VAL A 55 12.09 -7.53 -6.93
N THR A 56 11.32 -7.88 -7.96
CA THR A 56 10.28 -7.03 -8.53
C THR A 56 9.06 -6.92 -7.61
N PHE A 57 8.25 -5.89 -7.81
CA PHE A 57 6.99 -5.72 -7.08
C PHE A 57 5.99 -6.80 -7.52
N ASN A 58 5.39 -7.50 -6.56
CA ASN A 58 4.31 -8.44 -6.81
C ASN A 58 3.05 -7.95 -6.07
N GLN A 59 2.01 -7.60 -6.84
CA GLN A 59 0.77 -7.04 -6.31
C GLN A 59 -0.06 -8.07 -5.52
N GLU A 60 -0.13 -9.31 -5.99
CA GLU A 60 -0.91 -10.37 -5.33
C GLU A 60 -0.36 -10.66 -3.94
N GLN A 61 0.97 -10.79 -3.81
CA GLN A 61 1.64 -10.92 -2.51
C GLN A 61 1.49 -9.65 -1.66
N PHE A 62 1.48 -8.48 -2.29
CA PHE A 62 1.31 -7.22 -1.58
C PHE A 62 -0.10 -7.05 -1.01
N LEU A 63 -1.16 -7.54 -1.68
CA LEU A 63 -2.55 -7.37 -1.23
C LEU A 63 -3.07 -8.53 -0.37
N SER A 64 -2.44 -9.71 -0.43
CA SER A 64 -2.87 -10.92 0.30
C SER A 64 -2.55 -10.93 1.81
N GLY A 65 -1.57 -10.14 2.27
CA GLY A 65 -1.28 -9.96 3.71
C GLY A 65 -2.15 -8.94 4.42
#